data_AF-A0A8J5FR15-F1
#
_entry.id   AF-A0A8J5FR15-F1
#
_cell.length_a   1.000
_cell.length_b   1.000
_cell.length_c   1.000
_cell.angle_alpha   90.00
_cell.angle_beta   90.00
_cell.angle_gamma   90.00
#
_symmetry.space_group_name_H-M   'P 1'
#
loop_
_entity.id
_entity.type
_entity.pdbx_description
1 polymer ?
#
loop_
_entity_poly.entity_id
_entity_poly.type
_entity_poly.pdbx_seq_one_letter_code
_entity_poly.pdbx_strand_id
1 'polypeptide(L)'
;MSTHMQSWELDKTKGRFTALFITWLLGNGSLLAWQSMLTIGDYYAFLFPRYHPTRILTLVYQPFALGTIAILAYHEARLNTRRRNLLGYSLFFSSSLGLLVLDLATSGKGGLGIFIGICIASAAFGVADGFVQGGMVGDLSLMCPEFIQSFMAGLGASGTLTSALRLTTKAAFESSDDGLRKGAMLFLAISTSFELLCVFLYAFMFPKLPIVKYYRSKAASEGSMTVTADLAAAGIQSSVKNAALQAMEDPKQFERLSNKELLVQNIDYALDLFLIYVLTLSIFPGFLAEDTGSHSLGSWYILVLIAMYNVWDLVGRYVPLLKPIKLVSRKGLIFASLSRFLFIPAFYFTAKCGDQGWMIMLTSVLGLSNGYLTVCVLTEAPKGYKGPEQNALGNLLVVFLIAGLFSGVVLDWLWLIGKGW
;
A
#
# COMPACT_ATOMS: atom_id res chain seq x y z
N MET A 1 -19.58 -37.60 -3.31
CA MET A 1 -19.35 -36.36 -4.09
C MET A 1 -20.16 -35.17 -3.54
N SER A 2 -21.42 -35.34 -3.12
CA SER A 2 -22.26 -34.26 -2.53
C SER A 2 -21.80 -33.77 -1.14
N THR A 3 -21.31 -34.65 -0.26
CA THR A 3 -20.82 -34.30 1.09
C THR A 3 -19.51 -33.49 1.07
N HIS A 4 -18.60 -33.79 0.13
CA HIS A 4 -17.42 -32.96 -0.10
C HIS A 4 -17.80 -31.58 -0.64
N MET A 5 -18.72 -31.49 -1.61
CA MET A 5 -19.15 -30.21 -2.17
C MET A 5 -19.82 -29.31 -1.12
N GLN A 6 -20.62 -29.89 -0.21
CA GLN A 6 -21.21 -29.17 0.93
C GLN A 6 -20.17 -28.69 1.96
N SER A 7 -19.11 -29.46 2.23
CA SER A 7 -18.04 -29.01 3.14
C SER A 7 -17.26 -27.83 2.56
N TRP A 8 -17.01 -27.85 1.25
CA TRP A 8 -16.31 -26.77 0.53
C TRP A 8 -17.12 -25.46 0.51
N GLU A 9 -18.45 -25.50 0.42
CA GLU A 9 -19.29 -24.28 0.50
C GLU A 9 -19.37 -23.72 1.93
N LEU A 10 -19.39 -24.59 2.96
CA LEU A 10 -19.36 -24.16 4.35
C LEU A 10 -18.03 -23.46 4.71
N ASP A 11 -16.90 -24.00 4.23
CA ASP A 11 -15.57 -23.41 4.45
C ASP A 11 -15.39 -22.07 3.73
N LYS A 12 -16.14 -21.83 2.64
CA LYS A 12 -16.12 -20.57 1.87
C LYS A 12 -16.75 -19.40 2.63
N THR A 13 -17.57 -19.66 3.65
CA THR A 13 -18.26 -18.64 4.44
C THR A 13 -17.76 -18.57 5.89
N LYS A 14 -17.24 -19.68 6.42
CA LYS A 14 -16.72 -19.76 7.79
C LYS A 14 -15.44 -18.94 7.99
N GLY A 15 -15.47 -18.01 8.94
CA GLY A 15 -14.34 -17.14 9.26
C GLY A 15 -14.10 -16.00 8.27
N ARG A 16 -15.05 -15.75 7.34
CA ARG A 16 -14.93 -14.68 6.33
C ARG A 16 -14.70 -13.30 6.94
N PHE A 17 -15.52 -12.89 7.91
CA PHE A 17 -15.37 -11.58 8.57
C PHE A 17 -14.03 -11.43 9.27
N THR A 18 -13.60 -12.47 10.00
CA THR A 18 -12.28 -12.50 10.66
C THR A 18 -11.15 -12.38 9.65
N ALA A 19 -11.25 -13.06 8.51
CA ALA A 19 -10.26 -12.99 7.45
C ALA A 19 -10.20 -11.59 6.83
N LEU A 20 -11.34 -10.99 6.51
CA LEU A 20 -11.41 -9.63 5.98
C LEU A 20 -10.84 -8.61 6.98
N PHE A 21 -11.15 -8.74 8.28
CA PHE A 21 -10.63 -7.85 9.31
C PHE A 21 -9.11 -7.99 9.49
N ILE A 22 -8.58 -9.21 9.52
CA ILE A 22 -7.12 -9.43 9.56
C ILE A 22 -6.46 -8.87 8.31
N THR A 23 -7.06 -9.09 7.14
CA THR A 23 -6.57 -8.52 5.87
C THR A 23 -6.56 -6.98 5.90
N TRP A 24 -7.55 -6.35 6.53
CA TRP A 24 -7.57 -4.90 6.75
C TRP A 24 -6.42 -4.44 7.65
N LEU A 25 -6.16 -5.13 8.76
CA LEU A 25 -5.04 -4.83 9.66
C LEU A 25 -3.69 -4.99 8.93
N LEU A 26 -3.53 -6.06 8.16
CA LEU A 26 -2.33 -6.32 7.35
C LEU A 26 -2.10 -5.24 6.28
N GLY A 27 -3.16 -4.74 5.66
CA GLY A 27 -3.07 -3.60 4.73
C GLY A 27 -2.72 -2.29 5.42
N ASN A 28 -3.17 -2.10 6.67
CA ASN A 28 -2.76 -0.94 7.46
C ASN A 28 -1.25 -0.98 7.74
N GLY A 29 -0.74 -2.12 8.21
CA GLY A 29 0.68 -2.30 8.51
C GLY A 29 1.61 -2.19 7.30
N SER A 30 1.12 -2.42 6.08
CA SER A 30 1.99 -2.27 4.91
C SER A 30 2.37 -0.80 4.60
N LEU A 31 1.67 0.18 5.18
CA LEU A 31 1.98 1.60 5.00
C LEU A 31 2.14 2.38 6.30
N LEU A 32 1.68 1.86 7.45
CA LEU A 32 1.66 2.61 8.70
C LEU A 32 3.06 3.08 9.13
N ALA A 33 4.09 2.22 9.00
CA ALA A 33 5.48 2.58 9.29
C ALA A 33 5.97 3.75 8.42
N TRP A 34 5.76 3.66 7.10
CA TRP A 34 6.14 4.72 6.16
C TRP A 34 5.37 6.02 6.41
N GLN A 35 4.05 5.93 6.60
CA GLN A 35 3.21 7.09 6.89
C GLN A 35 3.59 7.75 8.22
N SER A 36 3.94 6.96 9.24
CA SER A 36 4.42 7.50 10.52
C SER A 36 5.71 8.29 10.33
N MET A 37 6.66 7.75 9.56
CA MET A 37 7.93 8.41 9.24
C MET A 37 7.74 9.74 8.51
N LEU A 38 6.84 9.80 7.52
CA LEU A 38 6.54 11.05 6.80
C LEU A 38 5.81 12.07 7.69
N THR A 39 4.90 11.58 8.53
CA THR A 39 4.05 12.44 9.37
C THR A 39 4.84 13.17 10.47
N ILE A 40 5.94 12.59 10.93
CA ILE A 40 6.88 13.21 11.89
C ILE A 40 7.98 14.02 11.19
N GLY A 41 7.78 14.38 9.91
CA GLY A 41 8.77 15.09 9.10
C GLY A 41 9.16 16.46 9.66
N ASP A 42 8.31 17.11 10.47
CA ASP A 42 8.63 18.35 11.17
C ASP A 42 9.66 18.15 12.29
N TYR A 43 9.59 17.03 13.02
CA TYR A 43 10.62 16.64 13.96
C TYR A 43 11.96 16.40 13.24
N TYR A 44 11.93 15.72 12.10
CA TYR A 44 13.14 15.55 11.29
C TYR A 44 13.67 16.86 10.72
N ALA A 45 12.80 17.78 10.27
CA ALA A 45 13.20 19.08 9.77
C ALA A 45 13.87 19.92 10.87
N PHE A 46 13.38 19.83 12.11
CA PHE A 46 13.99 20.44 13.28
C PHE A 46 15.40 19.89 13.56
N LEU A 47 15.58 18.56 13.49
CA LEU A 47 16.88 17.92 13.72
C LEU A 47 17.89 18.07 12.56
N PHE A 48 17.38 18.17 11.33
CA PHE A 48 18.16 18.09 10.09
C PHE A 48 17.84 19.23 9.12
N PRO A 49 17.97 20.51 9.52
CA PRO A 49 17.51 21.64 8.72
C PRO A 49 18.24 21.79 7.37
N ARG A 50 19.45 21.22 7.24
CA ARG A 50 20.27 21.28 6.01
C ARG A 50 20.03 20.12 5.04
N TYR A 51 19.20 19.13 5.39
CA TYR A 51 19.11 17.87 4.64
C TYR A 51 17.73 17.59 4.03
N HIS A 52 16.77 18.52 4.10
CA HIS A 52 15.42 18.38 3.50
C HIS A 52 14.80 16.97 3.68
N PRO A 53 14.67 16.47 4.92
CA PRO A 53 14.38 15.07 5.22
C PRO A 53 13.13 14.54 4.50
N THR A 54 12.04 15.32 4.44
CA THR A 54 10.78 14.92 3.81
C THR A 54 10.95 14.49 2.35
N ARG A 55 11.86 15.14 1.60
CA ARG A 55 12.12 14.81 0.20
C ARG A 55 13.13 13.68 0.05
N ILE A 56 14.24 13.74 0.79
CA ILE A 56 15.30 12.72 0.71
C ILE A 56 14.76 11.35 1.12
N LEU A 57 13.98 11.25 2.20
CA LEU A 57 13.46 9.96 2.65
C LEU A 57 12.59 9.30 1.57
N THR A 58 11.76 10.07 0.88
CA THR A 58 10.92 9.58 -0.23
C THR A 58 11.76 9.14 -1.42
N LEU A 59 12.79 9.92 -1.79
CA LEU A 59 13.74 9.56 -2.85
C LEU A 59 14.55 8.29 -2.52
N VAL A 60 14.77 8.00 -1.24
CA VAL A 60 15.43 6.76 -0.80
C VAL A 60 14.44 5.59 -0.76
N TYR A 61 13.23 5.78 -0.25
CA TYR A 61 12.23 4.71 -0.15
C TYR A 61 11.85 4.14 -1.52
N GLN A 62 11.54 5.02 -2.47
CA GLN A 62 10.82 4.67 -3.69
C GLN A 62 11.61 3.77 -4.67
N PRO A 63 12.92 4.01 -4.94
CA PRO A 63 13.72 3.13 -5.77
C PRO A 63 13.88 1.73 -5.19
N PHE A 64 14.03 1.61 -3.86
CA PHE A 64 14.14 0.31 -3.20
C PHE A 64 12.82 -0.45 -3.26
N ALA A 65 11.68 0.23 -3.10
CA ALA A 65 10.36 -0.36 -3.31
C ALA A 65 10.20 -0.87 -4.75
N LEU A 66 10.47 -0.03 -5.75
CA LEU A 66 10.33 -0.36 -7.16
C LEU A 66 11.27 -1.49 -7.60
N GLY A 67 12.55 -1.43 -7.23
CA GLY A 67 13.52 -2.46 -7.54
C GLY A 67 13.15 -3.80 -6.90
N THR A 68 12.75 -3.78 -5.63
CA THR A 68 12.33 -5.00 -4.91
C THR A 68 11.11 -5.64 -5.57
N ILE A 69 10.03 -4.88 -5.81
CA ILE A 69 8.82 -5.43 -6.43
C ILE A 69 9.08 -5.94 -7.84
N ALA A 70 9.88 -5.24 -8.66
CA ALA A 70 10.18 -5.66 -10.02
C ALA A 70 10.92 -7.01 -10.05
N ILE A 71 11.92 -7.19 -9.17
CA ILE A 71 12.67 -8.45 -9.04
C ILE A 71 11.76 -9.58 -8.55
N LEU A 72 10.92 -9.31 -7.54
CA LEU A 72 10.02 -10.31 -6.97
C LEU A 72 8.88 -10.69 -7.93
N ALA A 73 8.35 -9.74 -8.70
CA ALA A 73 7.32 -10.00 -9.72
C ALA A 73 7.87 -10.82 -10.89
N TYR A 74 9.12 -10.60 -11.29
CA TYR A 74 9.78 -11.38 -12.34
C TYR A 74 9.99 -12.85 -11.92
N HIS A 75 10.35 -13.08 -10.64
CA HIS A 75 10.60 -14.43 -10.10
C HIS A 75 9.41 -15.04 -9.35
N GLU A 76 8.23 -14.38 -9.37
CA GLU A 76 7.08 -14.65 -8.50
C GLU A 76 6.73 -16.14 -8.41
N ALA A 77 6.67 -16.81 -9.57
CA ALA A 77 6.21 -18.19 -9.67
C ALA A 77 7.05 -19.21 -8.90
N ARG A 78 8.30 -18.87 -8.59
CA ARG A 78 9.23 -19.73 -7.84
C ARG A 78 9.36 -19.29 -6.39
N LEU A 79 8.81 -18.14 -6.04
CA LEU A 79 8.96 -17.55 -4.72
C LEU A 79 7.85 -18.01 -3.79
N ASN A 80 8.24 -18.14 -2.53
CA ASN A 80 7.34 -18.54 -1.46
C ASN A 80 6.70 -17.27 -0.87
N THR A 81 5.41 -17.07 -1.11
CA THR A 81 4.66 -15.89 -0.65
C THR A 81 4.72 -15.74 0.87
N ARG A 82 4.65 -16.84 1.62
CA ARG A 82 4.75 -16.82 3.08
C ARG A 82 6.06 -16.21 3.55
N ARG A 83 7.18 -16.66 2.99
CA ARG A 83 8.51 -16.13 3.33
C ARG A 83 8.61 -14.67 2.96
N ARG A 84 8.12 -14.31 1.78
CA ARG A 84 8.13 -12.94 1.29
C ARG A 84 7.41 -11.97 2.25
N ASN A 85 6.17 -12.28 2.61
CA ASN A 85 5.36 -11.43 3.48
C ASN A 85 5.91 -11.40 4.93
N LEU A 86 6.38 -12.53 5.47
CA LEU A 86 6.99 -12.56 6.80
C LEU A 86 8.28 -11.75 6.87
N LEU A 87 9.13 -11.81 5.83
CA LEU A 87 10.33 -10.99 5.75
C LEU A 87 9.97 -9.51 5.66
N GLY A 88 8.98 -9.16 4.84
CA GLY A 88 8.51 -7.78 4.69
C GLY A 88 7.97 -7.19 6.01
N TYR A 89 7.01 -7.85 6.67
CA TYR A 89 6.49 -7.37 7.95
C TYR A 89 7.53 -7.38 9.07
N SER A 90 8.43 -8.38 9.10
CA SER A 90 9.54 -8.38 10.07
C SER A 90 10.50 -7.22 9.83
N LEU A 91 10.75 -6.86 8.56
CA LEU A 91 11.58 -5.74 8.20
C LEU A 91 10.94 -4.42 8.63
N PHE A 92 9.64 -4.21 8.34
CA PHE A 92 8.89 -3.07 8.87
C PHE A 92 9.01 -2.96 10.39
N PHE A 93 8.76 -4.05 11.14
CA PHE A 93 8.90 -4.07 12.59
C PHE A 93 10.31 -3.71 13.06
N SER A 94 11.34 -4.37 12.53
CA SER A 94 12.73 -4.18 12.96
C SER A 94 13.25 -2.78 12.62
N SER A 95 12.86 -2.20 11.48
CA SER A 95 13.21 -0.85 11.07
C SER A 95 12.50 0.22 11.89
N SER A 96 11.20 0.05 12.20
CA SER A 96 10.47 0.95 13.09
C SER A 96 11.04 0.92 14.51
N LEU A 97 11.36 -0.28 15.03
CA LEU A 97 12.03 -0.43 16.32
C LEU A 97 13.44 0.21 16.28
N GLY A 98 14.18 0.05 15.18
CA GLY A 98 15.47 0.67 14.98
C GLY A 98 15.42 2.19 15.03
N LEU A 99 14.40 2.82 14.43
CA LEU A 99 14.18 4.27 14.53
C LEU A 99 13.89 4.72 15.97
N LEU A 100 13.06 3.97 16.69
CA LEU A 100 12.74 4.24 18.10
C LEU A 100 13.99 4.14 18.98
N VAL A 101 14.79 3.10 18.79
CA VAL A 101 16.06 2.88 19.51
C VAL A 101 17.08 3.95 19.15
N LEU A 102 17.17 4.35 17.87
CA LEU A 102 18.08 5.40 17.42
C LEU A 102 17.77 6.75 18.09
N ASP A 103 16.49 7.12 18.19
CA ASP A 103 16.10 8.35 18.90
C ASP A 103 16.45 8.28 20.39
N LEU A 104 16.12 7.17 21.05
CA LEU A 104 16.42 6.95 22.47
C LEU A 104 17.92 6.98 22.76
N ALA A 105 18.72 6.31 21.95
CA ALA A 105 20.18 6.21 22.11
C ALA A 105 20.89 7.55 21.86
N THR A 106 20.32 8.40 21.01
CA THR A 106 20.90 9.70 20.67
C THR A 106 20.31 10.84 21.49
N SER A 107 19.32 10.56 22.34
CA SER A 107 18.54 11.55 23.07
C SER A 107 17.94 12.63 22.16
N GLY A 108 17.52 12.24 20.94
CA GLY A 108 17.00 13.18 19.94
C GLY A 108 18.04 14.18 19.43
N LYS A 109 19.33 13.88 19.51
CA LYS A 109 20.37 14.73 18.90
C LYS A 109 20.33 14.56 17.38
N GLY A 110 20.57 15.64 16.65
CA GLY A 110 20.80 15.60 15.21
C GLY A 110 22.24 15.16 14.86
N GLY A 111 22.56 15.14 13.57
CA GLY A 111 23.90 14.81 13.07
C GLY A 111 23.88 13.93 11.84
N LEU A 112 24.96 13.97 11.05
CA LEU A 112 25.05 13.25 9.77
C LEU A 112 24.85 11.74 9.93
N GLY A 113 25.49 11.11 10.93
CA GLY A 113 25.36 9.68 11.17
C GLY A 113 23.92 9.24 11.50
N ILE A 114 23.19 10.07 12.24
CA ILE A 114 21.79 9.80 12.62
C ILE A 114 20.88 9.96 11.40
N PHE A 115 21.12 10.99 10.59
CA PHE A 115 20.41 11.17 9.33
C PHE A 115 20.63 9.99 8.37
N ILE A 116 21.87 9.49 8.25
CA ILE A 116 22.18 8.28 7.47
C ILE A 116 21.41 7.07 8.03
N GLY A 117 21.35 6.91 9.35
CA GLY A 117 20.56 5.84 9.99
C GLY A 117 19.08 5.90 9.63
N ILE A 118 18.48 7.10 9.62
CA ILE A 118 17.09 7.31 9.21
C ILE A 118 16.91 6.99 7.71
N CYS A 119 17.85 7.37 6.84
CA CYS A 119 17.82 7.01 5.42
C CYS A 119 17.92 5.48 5.21
N ILE A 120 18.74 4.77 6.00
CA ILE A 120 18.81 3.30 5.94
C ILE A 120 17.47 2.67 6.34
N ALA A 121 16.81 3.19 7.38
CA ALA A 121 15.47 2.74 7.75
C ALA A 121 14.45 3.01 6.65
N SER A 122 14.53 4.17 5.97
CA SER A 122 13.68 4.49 4.81
C SER A 122 13.88 3.50 3.66
N ALA A 123 15.13 3.16 3.32
CA ALA A 123 15.44 2.16 2.31
C ALA A 123 14.89 0.78 2.69
N ALA A 124 15.03 0.41 3.97
CA ALA A 124 14.49 -0.84 4.50
C ALA A 124 12.96 -0.90 4.44
N PHE A 125 12.27 0.22 4.72
CA PHE A 125 10.82 0.33 4.49
C PHE A 125 10.45 0.18 3.01
N GLY A 126 11.23 0.73 2.09
CA GLY A 126 11.02 0.54 0.66
C GLY A 126 11.13 -0.93 0.26
N VAL A 127 12.17 -1.62 0.73
CA VAL A 127 12.32 -3.07 0.54
C VAL A 127 11.12 -3.80 1.15
N ALA A 128 10.78 -3.53 2.41
CA ALA A 128 9.66 -4.16 3.12
C ALA A 128 8.33 -4.00 2.36
N ASP A 129 8.05 -2.80 1.82
CA ASP A 129 6.87 -2.52 1.02
C ASP A 129 6.84 -3.37 -0.26
N GLY A 130 7.94 -3.42 -1.01
CA GLY A 130 8.04 -4.27 -2.20
C GLY A 130 7.82 -5.76 -1.90
N PHE A 131 8.25 -6.24 -0.73
CA PHE A 131 7.95 -7.58 -0.24
C PHE A 131 6.45 -7.73 0.07
N VAL A 132 5.87 -6.88 0.91
CA VAL A 132 4.49 -7.03 1.42
C VAL A 132 3.44 -6.68 0.37
N GLN A 133 3.49 -5.51 -0.27
CA GLN A 133 2.42 -5.06 -1.17
C GLN A 133 2.20 -6.05 -2.30
N GLY A 134 3.25 -6.42 -3.04
CA GLY A 134 3.09 -7.39 -4.13
C GLY A 134 2.74 -8.79 -3.65
N GLY A 135 3.32 -9.23 -2.52
CA GLY A 135 3.08 -10.56 -1.97
C GLY A 135 1.64 -10.72 -1.48
N MET A 136 1.11 -9.72 -0.77
CA MET A 136 -0.28 -9.69 -0.32
C MET A 136 -1.25 -9.47 -1.47
N VAL A 137 -1.03 -8.47 -2.34
CA VAL A 137 -1.96 -8.22 -3.47
C VAL A 137 -2.02 -9.42 -4.41
N GLY A 138 -0.90 -10.07 -4.71
CA GLY A 138 -0.90 -11.33 -5.46
C GLY A 138 -1.68 -12.45 -4.77
N ASP A 139 -1.40 -12.72 -3.49
CA ASP A 139 -2.07 -13.78 -2.73
C ASP A 139 -3.56 -13.52 -2.48
N LEU A 140 -3.98 -12.26 -2.41
CA LEU A 140 -5.39 -11.91 -2.23
C LEU A 140 -6.13 -11.89 -3.57
N SER A 141 -5.43 -11.74 -4.70
CA SER A 141 -6.02 -11.74 -6.04
C SER A 141 -6.58 -13.11 -6.45
N LEU A 142 -6.05 -14.20 -5.88
CA LEU A 142 -6.59 -15.55 -6.05
C LEU A 142 -7.81 -15.86 -5.14
N MET A 143 -8.19 -14.92 -4.27
CA MET A 143 -9.34 -15.02 -3.36
C MET A 143 -10.55 -14.24 -3.90
N CYS A 144 -11.55 -13.98 -3.05
CA CYS A 144 -12.64 -13.08 -3.42
C CYS A 144 -12.16 -11.62 -3.53
N PRO A 145 -12.74 -10.80 -4.43
CA PRO A 145 -12.41 -9.37 -4.56
C PRO A 145 -12.50 -8.56 -3.26
N GLU A 146 -13.36 -8.96 -2.31
CA GLU A 146 -13.51 -8.30 -1.02
C GLU A 146 -12.23 -8.35 -0.18
N PHE A 147 -11.34 -9.33 -0.40
CA PHE A 147 -10.05 -9.40 0.30
C PHE A 147 -9.09 -8.30 -0.18
N ILE A 148 -8.94 -8.14 -1.49
CA ILE A 148 -8.17 -7.03 -2.08
C ILE A 148 -8.75 -5.70 -1.62
N GLN A 149 -10.07 -5.57 -1.65
CA GLN A 149 -10.72 -4.36 -1.18
C GLN A 149 -10.45 -4.08 0.30
N SER A 150 -10.54 -5.09 1.16
CA SER A 150 -10.26 -4.95 2.59
C SER A 150 -8.81 -4.55 2.86
N PHE A 151 -7.87 -5.18 2.16
CA PHE A 151 -6.44 -4.86 2.24
C PHE A 151 -6.17 -3.43 1.80
N MET A 152 -6.70 -3.03 0.65
CA MET A 152 -6.56 -1.68 0.11
C MET A 152 -7.18 -0.64 1.05
N ALA A 153 -8.37 -0.92 1.60
CA ALA A 153 -8.98 -0.05 2.61
C ALA A 153 -8.11 0.06 3.88
N GLY A 154 -7.45 -1.02 4.28
CA GLY A 154 -6.41 -1.01 5.32
C GLY A 154 -5.28 -0.03 4.99
N LEU A 155 -4.74 -0.09 3.76
CA LEU A 155 -3.72 0.86 3.28
C LEU A 155 -4.21 2.31 3.41
N GLY A 156 -5.42 2.63 2.92
CA GLY A 156 -5.99 3.98 3.03
C GLY A 156 -6.23 4.40 4.48
N ALA A 157 -6.61 3.46 5.35
CA ALA A 157 -6.82 3.71 6.76
C ALA A 157 -5.52 4.09 7.49
N SER A 158 -4.37 3.56 7.07
CA SER A 158 -3.08 3.94 7.66
C SER A 158 -2.85 5.46 7.58
N GLY A 159 -3.13 6.09 6.44
CA GLY A 159 -3.01 7.55 6.25
C GLY A 159 -4.04 8.34 7.05
N THR A 160 -5.26 7.84 7.18
CA THR A 160 -6.30 8.50 8.00
C THR A 160 -5.94 8.45 9.48
N LEU A 161 -5.48 7.29 9.97
CA LEU A 161 -5.05 7.12 11.37
C LEU A 161 -3.85 8.00 11.69
N THR A 162 -2.84 8.06 10.82
CA THR A 162 -1.67 8.92 11.05
C THR A 162 -2.03 10.40 10.99
N SER A 163 -2.95 10.79 10.10
CA SER A 163 -3.46 12.17 10.06
C SER A 163 -4.23 12.54 11.33
N ALA A 164 -5.11 11.66 11.83
CA ALA A 164 -5.86 11.87 13.06
C ALA A 164 -4.92 11.96 14.28
N LEU A 165 -3.96 11.04 14.38
CA LEU A 165 -2.92 11.07 15.39
C LEU A 165 -2.15 12.38 15.31
N ARG A 166 -1.80 12.87 14.12
CA ARG A 166 -0.98 14.07 13.94
C ARG A 166 -1.71 15.34 14.35
N LEU A 167 -2.98 15.46 13.97
CA LEU A 167 -3.82 16.57 14.40
C LEU A 167 -3.97 16.56 15.93
N THR A 168 -4.16 15.38 16.52
CA THR A 168 -4.29 15.21 17.97
C THR A 168 -2.98 15.53 18.71
N THR A 169 -1.84 15.01 18.25
CA THR A 169 -0.54 15.27 18.88
C THR A 169 -0.14 16.72 18.75
N LYS A 170 -0.40 17.36 17.59
CA LYS A 170 -0.18 18.79 17.45
C LYS A 170 -1.02 19.56 18.46
N ALA A 171 -2.33 19.29 18.56
CA ALA A 171 -3.20 19.96 19.52
C ALA A 171 -2.78 19.71 20.99
N ALA A 172 -2.33 18.49 21.31
CA ALA A 172 -2.00 18.08 22.68
C ALA A 172 -0.61 18.57 23.14
N PHE A 173 0.36 18.69 22.23
CA PHE A 173 1.76 18.99 22.57
C PHE A 173 2.24 20.37 22.10
N GLU A 174 1.39 21.21 21.51
CA GLU A 174 1.75 22.57 21.04
C GLU A 174 2.35 23.44 22.16
N SER A 175 1.91 23.24 23.41
CA SER A 175 2.39 23.98 24.59
C SER A 175 3.38 23.20 25.46
N SER A 176 3.87 22.03 25.02
CA SER A 176 4.80 21.20 25.80
C SER A 176 6.25 21.45 25.40
N ASP A 177 7.14 21.53 26.39
CA ASP A 177 8.58 21.36 26.15
C ASP A 177 8.84 20.00 25.50
N ASP A 178 9.65 20.01 24.43
CA ASP A 178 10.00 18.84 23.62
C ASP A 178 8.79 18.12 22.97
N GLY A 179 7.71 18.86 22.70
CA GLY A 179 6.47 18.32 22.16
C GLY A 179 6.63 17.57 20.83
N LEU A 180 7.53 18.03 19.96
CA LEU A 180 7.84 17.39 18.68
C LEU A 180 8.41 15.98 18.85
N ARG A 181 9.40 15.83 19.74
CA ARG A 181 10.02 14.53 20.01
C ARG A 181 9.06 13.59 20.72
N LYS A 182 8.30 14.07 21.71
CA LYS A 182 7.26 13.26 22.39
C LYS A 182 6.23 12.74 21.40
N GLY A 183 5.78 13.60 20.49
CA GLY A 183 4.91 13.22 19.37
C GLY A 183 5.56 12.15 18.48
N ALA A 184 6.80 12.38 18.03
CA ALA A 184 7.52 11.43 17.18
C ALA A 184 7.71 10.06 17.84
N MET A 185 8.08 10.03 19.12
CA MET A 185 8.26 8.81 19.90
C MET A 185 6.96 8.03 20.07
N LEU A 186 5.84 8.72 20.31
CA LEU A 186 4.52 8.10 20.36
C LEU A 186 4.14 7.44 19.02
N PHE A 187 4.38 8.14 17.91
CA PHE A 187 4.15 7.62 16.56
C PHE A 187 4.98 6.36 16.27
N LEU A 188 6.29 6.43 16.52
CA LEU A 188 7.20 5.30 16.30
C LEU A 188 6.84 4.10 17.20
N ALA A 189 6.42 4.33 18.44
CA ALA A 189 5.97 3.28 19.34
C ALA A 189 4.68 2.59 18.84
N ILE A 190 3.66 3.38 18.47
CA ILE A 190 2.40 2.86 17.92
C ILE A 190 2.67 2.05 16.65
N SER A 191 3.45 2.60 15.71
CA SER A 191 3.83 1.89 14.49
C SER A 191 4.56 0.59 14.81
N THR A 192 5.58 0.62 15.67
CA THR A 192 6.36 -0.59 16.03
C THR A 192 5.46 -1.69 16.62
N SER A 193 4.56 -1.34 17.54
CA SER A 193 3.62 -2.31 18.11
C SER A 193 2.66 -2.89 17.07
N PHE A 194 2.21 -2.06 16.12
CA PHE A 194 1.30 -2.49 15.06
C PHE A 194 2.00 -3.39 14.02
N GLU A 195 3.25 -3.09 13.67
CA GLU A 195 4.04 -3.94 12.77
C GLU A 195 4.31 -5.31 13.41
N LEU A 196 4.60 -5.34 14.71
CA LEU A 196 4.73 -6.60 15.44
C LEU A 196 3.42 -7.41 15.39
N LEU A 197 2.28 -6.74 15.59
CA LEU A 197 0.96 -7.37 15.44
C LEU A 197 0.79 -7.95 14.03
N CYS A 198 1.20 -7.23 12.96
CA CYS A 198 1.11 -7.73 11.59
C CYS A 198 1.95 -9.00 11.37
N VAL A 199 3.16 -9.07 11.94
CA VAL A 199 3.99 -10.29 11.93
C VAL A 199 3.23 -11.46 12.59
N PHE A 200 2.66 -11.26 13.78
CA PHE A 200 1.90 -12.29 14.48
C PHE A 200 0.65 -12.73 13.71
N LEU A 201 -0.14 -11.77 13.22
CA LEU A 201 -1.36 -12.02 12.45
C LEU A 201 -1.06 -12.84 11.20
N TYR A 202 -0.05 -12.46 10.42
CA TYR A 202 0.31 -13.17 9.20
C TYR A 202 0.96 -14.54 9.49
N ALA A 203 1.82 -14.64 10.50
CA ALA A 203 2.50 -15.89 10.84
C ALA A 203 1.54 -16.96 11.35
N PHE A 204 0.63 -16.59 12.26
CA PHE A 204 -0.09 -17.57 13.08
C PHE A 204 -1.60 -17.61 12.85
N MET A 205 -2.23 -16.50 12.46
CA MET A 205 -3.70 -16.42 12.36
C MET A 205 -4.18 -16.54 10.92
N PHE A 206 -3.74 -15.65 10.03
CA PHE A 206 -4.23 -15.54 8.64
C PHE A 206 -4.20 -16.88 7.87
N PRO A 207 -3.10 -17.66 7.87
CA PRO A 207 -3.01 -18.92 7.13
C PRO A 207 -3.94 -20.01 7.67
N LYS A 208 -4.36 -19.91 8.93
CA LYS A 208 -5.16 -20.95 9.61
C LYS A 208 -6.67 -20.76 9.39
N LEU A 209 -7.09 -19.66 8.77
CA LEU A 209 -8.51 -19.38 8.54
C LEU A 209 -9.10 -20.30 7.46
N PRO A 210 -10.31 -20.88 7.65
CA PRO A 210 -10.91 -21.83 6.71
C PRO A 210 -11.03 -21.28 5.28
N ILE A 211 -11.54 -20.06 5.11
CA ILE A 211 -11.66 -19.41 3.80
C ILE A 211 -10.31 -19.16 3.12
N VAL A 212 -9.25 -18.88 3.89
CA VAL A 212 -7.90 -18.68 3.34
C VAL A 212 -7.31 -20.02 2.90
N LYS A 213 -7.47 -21.06 3.72
CA LYS A 213 -7.11 -22.45 3.38
C LYS A 213 -7.81 -22.88 2.09
N TYR A 214 -9.11 -22.62 1.98
CA TYR A 214 -9.91 -22.91 0.79
C TYR A 214 -9.27 -22.35 -0.49
N TYR A 215 -9.06 -21.05 -0.55
CA TYR A 215 -8.54 -20.40 -1.76
C TYR A 215 -7.10 -20.81 -2.08
N ARG A 216 -6.27 -20.97 -1.06
CA ARG A 216 -4.89 -21.45 -1.24
C ARG A 216 -4.85 -22.90 -1.72
N SER A 217 -5.71 -23.78 -1.20
CA SER A 217 -5.82 -25.16 -1.69
C SER A 217 -6.34 -25.22 -3.13
N LYS A 218 -7.31 -24.37 -3.48
CA LYS A 218 -7.78 -24.22 -4.87
C LYS A 218 -6.64 -23.79 -5.80
N ALA A 219 -5.91 -22.73 -5.44
CA ALA A 219 -4.79 -22.25 -6.24
C ALA A 219 -3.68 -23.31 -6.37
N ALA A 220 -3.41 -24.10 -5.33
CA ALA A 220 -2.47 -25.21 -5.39
C ALA A 220 -2.93 -26.30 -6.38
N SER A 221 -4.22 -26.64 -6.39
CA SER A 221 -4.78 -27.59 -7.38
C SER A 221 -4.74 -27.08 -8.83
N GLU A 222 -4.58 -25.76 -9.01
CA GLU A 222 -4.38 -25.11 -10.31
C GLU A 222 -2.89 -24.91 -10.65
N GLY A 223 -1.97 -25.46 -9.85
CA GLY A 223 -0.52 -25.45 -10.09
C GLY A 223 0.26 -24.35 -9.38
N SER A 224 -0.35 -23.63 -8.42
CA SER A 224 0.33 -22.58 -7.70
C SER A 224 1.32 -23.15 -6.67
N MET A 225 2.61 -22.91 -6.88
CA MET A 225 3.65 -23.27 -5.93
C MET A 225 3.82 -22.22 -4.81
N THR A 226 3.30 -21.01 -4.99
CA THR A 226 3.55 -19.87 -4.10
C THR A 226 2.84 -19.99 -2.74
N VAL A 227 1.75 -20.77 -2.70
CA VAL A 227 0.90 -21.03 -1.52
C VAL A 227 1.31 -22.27 -0.71
N THR A 228 2.29 -23.05 -1.19
CA THR A 228 2.63 -24.37 -0.64
C THR A 228 3.07 -24.33 0.83
N ALA A 229 3.95 -23.39 1.20
CA ALA A 229 4.41 -23.27 2.59
C ALA A 229 3.34 -22.72 3.53
N ASP A 230 2.41 -21.92 3.01
CA ASP A 230 1.26 -21.45 3.77
C ASP A 230 0.29 -22.59 4.08
N LEU A 231 0.04 -23.47 3.11
CA LEU A 231 -0.72 -24.70 3.29
C LEU A 231 -0.05 -25.65 4.28
N ALA A 232 1.28 -25.77 4.23
CA ALA A 232 2.04 -26.56 5.21
C ALA A 232 1.90 -25.98 6.63
N ALA A 233 2.06 -24.67 6.81
CA ALA A 233 1.87 -24.00 8.11
C ALA A 233 0.42 -24.07 8.62
N ALA A 234 -0.55 -24.23 7.72
CA ALA A 234 -1.95 -24.47 7.99
C ALA A 234 -2.30 -25.93 8.36
N GLY A 235 -1.33 -26.86 8.24
CA GLY A 235 -1.49 -28.29 8.52
C GLY A 235 -2.02 -29.12 7.34
N ILE A 236 -1.97 -28.61 6.10
CA ILE A 236 -2.56 -29.26 4.90
C ILE A 236 -1.47 -29.80 3.96
N GLN A 237 -0.67 -30.75 4.46
CA GLN A 237 0.47 -31.32 3.72
C GLN A 237 0.07 -32.27 2.58
N SER A 238 -1.07 -32.94 2.70
CA SER A 238 -1.60 -33.86 1.67
C SER A 238 -1.96 -33.15 0.37
N SER A 239 -2.52 -31.94 0.45
CA SER A 239 -2.86 -31.13 -0.74
C SER A 239 -1.64 -30.76 -1.58
N VAL A 240 -0.51 -30.48 -0.93
CA VAL A 240 0.76 -30.11 -1.58
C VAL A 240 1.36 -31.30 -2.32
N LYS A 241 1.33 -32.48 -1.70
CA LYS A 241 1.85 -33.72 -2.29
C LYS A 241 1.02 -34.16 -3.50
N ASN A 242 -0.29 -34.01 -3.41
CA ASN A 242 -1.21 -34.35 -4.49
C ASN A 242 -1.14 -33.37 -5.66
N ALA A 243 -1.01 -32.05 -5.40
CA ALA A 243 -0.81 -31.06 -6.46
C ALA A 243 0.50 -31.27 -7.22
N ALA A 244 1.59 -31.61 -6.51
CA ALA A 244 2.87 -31.92 -7.13
C ALA A 244 2.83 -33.20 -7.98
N LEU A 245 2.09 -34.23 -7.54
CA LEU A 245 1.87 -35.46 -8.32
C LEU A 245 0.99 -35.22 -9.55
N GLN A 246 -0.11 -34.47 -9.42
CA GLN A 246 -0.99 -34.15 -10.54
C GLN A 246 -0.29 -33.31 -11.62
N ALA A 247 0.58 -32.37 -11.22
CA ALA A 247 1.38 -31.59 -12.17
C ALA A 247 2.38 -32.42 -12.99
N MET A 248 2.78 -33.58 -12.48
CA MET A 248 3.63 -34.54 -13.21
C MET A 248 2.80 -35.45 -14.14
N GLU A 249 1.55 -35.77 -13.78
CA GLU A 249 0.69 -36.68 -14.54
C GLU A 249 0.01 -36.02 -15.75
N ASP A 250 -0.40 -34.74 -15.67
CA ASP A 250 -0.99 -34.00 -16.80
C ASP A 250 -0.45 -32.57 -16.93
N PRO A 251 0.67 -32.36 -17.64
CA PRO A 251 1.27 -31.03 -17.81
C PRO A 251 0.37 -30.02 -18.52
N LYS A 252 -0.58 -30.47 -19.37
CA LYS A 252 -1.47 -29.60 -20.13
C LYS A 252 -2.56 -28.99 -19.24
N GLN A 253 -2.97 -29.68 -18.18
CA GLN A 253 -3.93 -29.15 -17.22
C GLN A 253 -3.40 -27.92 -16.45
N PHE A 254 -2.08 -27.81 -16.31
CA PHE A 254 -1.36 -26.74 -15.63
C PHE A 254 -0.79 -25.66 -16.56
N GLU A 255 -1.16 -25.68 -17.84
CA GLU A 255 -0.78 -24.62 -18.77
C GLU A 255 -1.37 -23.28 -18.27
N ARG A 256 -0.49 -22.32 -18.03
CA ARG A 256 -0.81 -20.98 -17.55
C ARG A 256 -0.13 -19.95 -18.44
N LEU A 257 -0.78 -18.80 -18.58
CA LEU A 257 -0.23 -17.67 -19.30
C LEU A 257 1.09 -17.21 -18.66
N SER A 258 2.05 -16.83 -19.51
CA SER A 258 3.27 -16.18 -19.07
C SER A 258 2.99 -14.78 -18.52
N ASN A 259 3.89 -14.25 -17.69
CA ASN A 259 3.78 -12.87 -17.18
C ASN A 259 3.68 -11.84 -18.32
N LYS A 260 4.33 -12.11 -19.46
CA LYS A 260 4.26 -11.24 -20.64
C LYS A 260 2.87 -11.26 -21.28
N GLU A 261 2.27 -12.43 -21.45
CA GLU A 261 0.91 -12.56 -22.00
C GLU A 261 -0.13 -11.96 -21.07
N LEU A 262 -0.03 -12.21 -19.76
CA LEU A 262 -0.89 -11.58 -18.75
C LEU A 262 -0.81 -10.06 -18.81
N LEU A 263 0.40 -9.51 -18.91
CA LEU A 263 0.59 -8.07 -19.03
C LEU A 263 0.01 -7.51 -20.33
N VAL A 264 0.25 -8.16 -21.47
CA VAL A 264 -0.30 -7.71 -22.76
C VAL A 264 -1.84 -7.72 -22.74
N GLN A 265 -2.45 -8.75 -22.15
CA GLN A 265 -3.91 -8.82 -22.04
C GLN A 265 -4.53 -7.79 -21.08
N ASN A 266 -3.75 -7.27 -20.12
CA ASN A 266 -4.21 -6.38 -19.05
C ASN A 266 -3.44 -5.05 -19.00
N ILE A 267 -2.84 -4.64 -20.13
CA ILE A 267 -1.97 -3.47 -20.17
C ILE A 267 -2.72 -2.17 -19.85
N ASP A 268 -4.00 -2.10 -20.18
CA ASP A 268 -4.89 -0.99 -19.82
C ASP A 268 -5.05 -0.86 -18.30
N TYR A 269 -5.32 -1.94 -17.57
CA TYR A 269 -5.40 -1.93 -16.11
C TYR A 269 -4.05 -1.54 -15.47
N ALA A 270 -2.96 -2.02 -16.03
CA ALA A 270 -1.61 -1.67 -15.58
C ALA A 270 -1.33 -0.16 -15.81
N LEU A 271 -1.68 0.36 -16.99
CA LEU A 271 -1.56 1.78 -17.31
C LEU A 271 -2.51 2.64 -16.47
N ASP A 272 -3.73 2.17 -16.16
CA ASP A 272 -4.65 2.87 -15.27
C ASP A 272 -4.00 3.12 -13.90
N LEU A 273 -3.45 2.07 -13.27
CA LEU A 273 -2.76 2.21 -11.98
C LEU A 273 -1.54 3.13 -12.08
N PHE A 274 -0.74 2.97 -13.13
CA PHE A 274 0.41 3.85 -13.36
C PHE A 274 -0.03 5.32 -13.44
N LEU A 275 -1.01 5.64 -14.29
CA LEU A 275 -1.52 6.99 -14.51
C LEU A 275 -2.18 7.60 -13.26
N ILE A 276 -2.97 6.80 -12.54
CA ILE A 276 -3.59 7.18 -11.26
C ILE A 276 -2.51 7.68 -10.29
N TYR A 277 -1.46 6.88 -10.09
CA TYR A 277 -0.44 7.19 -9.09
C TYR A 277 0.60 8.21 -9.56
N VAL A 278 0.93 8.26 -10.85
CA VAL A 278 1.72 9.35 -11.45
C VAL A 278 1.09 10.69 -11.12
N LEU A 279 -0.20 10.83 -11.43
CA LEU A 279 -0.90 12.08 -11.23
C LEU A 279 -1.02 12.41 -9.74
N THR A 280 -1.47 11.46 -8.92
CA THR A 280 -1.65 11.69 -7.49
C THR A 280 -0.36 12.18 -6.85
N LEU A 281 0.76 11.48 -7.07
CA LEU A 281 2.02 11.81 -6.41
C LEU A 281 2.74 12.99 -7.04
N SER A 282 2.35 13.39 -8.26
CA SER A 282 2.79 14.66 -8.83
C SER A 282 2.16 15.88 -8.17
N ILE A 283 1.09 15.73 -7.37
CA ILE A 283 0.39 16.83 -6.68
C ILE A 283 0.48 16.66 -5.15
N PHE A 284 0.19 15.46 -4.66
CA PHE A 284 0.10 15.15 -3.24
C PHE A 284 1.35 14.39 -2.75
N PRO A 285 2.00 14.77 -1.63
CA PRO A 285 1.72 15.96 -0.81
C PRO A 285 2.55 17.20 -1.19
N GLY A 286 3.53 17.08 -2.10
CA GLY A 286 4.57 18.09 -2.34
C GLY A 286 4.03 19.45 -2.76
N PHE A 287 3.37 19.54 -3.91
CA PHE A 287 2.71 20.77 -4.36
C PHE A 287 1.77 21.36 -3.29
N LEU A 288 0.97 20.52 -2.60
CA LEU A 288 0.07 21.02 -1.56
C LEU A 288 0.82 21.69 -0.40
N ALA A 289 1.95 21.13 0.01
CA ALA A 289 2.76 21.59 1.13
C ALA A 289 3.48 22.93 0.89
N GLU A 290 3.87 23.20 -0.35
CA GLU A 290 4.83 24.27 -0.65
C GLU A 290 4.27 25.38 -1.56
N ASP A 291 3.25 25.07 -2.38
CA ASP A 291 2.92 25.90 -3.55
C ASP A 291 1.52 26.52 -3.53
N THR A 292 0.84 26.42 -2.39
CA THR A 292 -0.55 26.86 -2.26
C THR A 292 -0.68 28.28 -1.69
N GLY A 293 0.39 28.91 -1.18
CA GLY A 293 0.39 30.29 -0.65
C GLY A 293 0.03 30.40 0.84
N SER A 294 -0.27 31.61 1.32
CA SER A 294 -0.64 31.87 2.72
C SER A 294 -2.15 31.77 2.92
N HIS A 295 -2.57 30.98 3.91
CA HIS A 295 -3.98 30.68 4.20
C HIS A 295 -4.34 30.97 5.65
N SER A 296 -5.63 31.17 5.94
CA SER A 296 -6.09 31.53 7.30
C SER A 296 -5.87 30.40 8.31
N LEU A 297 -5.74 29.16 7.85
CA LEU A 297 -5.42 28.00 8.68
C LEU A 297 -3.95 27.94 9.15
N GLY A 298 -3.07 28.81 8.63
CA GLY A 298 -1.67 28.90 9.05
C GLY A 298 -0.96 27.53 9.03
N SER A 299 -0.30 27.18 10.15
CA SER A 299 0.43 25.90 10.29
C SER A 299 -0.48 24.66 10.30
N TRP A 300 -1.81 24.81 10.38
CA TRP A 300 -2.77 23.72 10.29
C TRP A 300 -3.17 23.40 8.86
N TYR A 301 -2.94 24.32 7.92
CA TYR A 301 -3.45 24.19 6.56
C TYR A 301 -3.01 22.91 5.86
N ILE A 302 -1.71 22.62 5.86
CA ILE A 302 -1.16 21.41 5.23
C ILE A 302 -1.65 20.13 5.92
N LEU A 303 -1.79 20.15 7.25
CA LEU A 303 -2.30 19.01 8.00
C LEU A 303 -3.76 18.71 7.66
N VAL A 304 -4.57 19.77 7.47
CA VAL A 304 -5.95 19.63 7.01
C VAL A 304 -6.00 19.08 5.59
N LEU A 305 -5.20 19.59 4.65
CA LEU A 305 -5.15 19.06 3.28
C LEU A 305 -4.78 17.57 3.25
N ILE A 306 -3.74 17.18 4.00
CA ILE A 306 -3.31 15.78 4.11
C ILE A 306 -4.40 14.91 4.74
N ALA A 307 -5.05 15.38 5.81
CA ALA A 307 -6.15 14.66 6.44
C ALA A 307 -7.33 14.48 5.48
N MET A 308 -7.70 15.53 4.73
CA MET A 308 -8.79 15.49 3.77
C MET A 308 -8.49 14.53 2.61
N TYR A 309 -7.28 14.56 2.05
CA TYR A 309 -6.85 13.57 1.06
C TYR A 309 -6.99 12.15 1.61
N ASN A 310 -6.43 11.86 2.78
CA ASN A 310 -6.40 10.51 3.35
C ASN A 310 -7.79 9.98 3.70
N VAL A 311 -8.65 10.83 4.28
CA VAL A 311 -10.05 10.47 4.61
C VAL A 311 -10.81 10.14 3.33
N TRP A 312 -10.71 10.98 2.31
CA TRP A 312 -11.44 10.75 1.07
C TRP A 312 -10.84 9.61 0.24
N ASP A 313 -9.53 9.35 0.29
CA ASP A 313 -8.92 8.13 -0.26
C ASP A 313 -9.49 6.88 0.42
N LEU A 314 -9.58 6.87 1.75
CA LEU A 314 -10.21 5.77 2.49
C LEU A 314 -11.68 5.57 2.07
N VAL A 315 -12.47 6.65 2.03
CA VAL A 315 -13.86 6.61 1.57
C VAL A 315 -13.93 6.04 0.15
N GLY A 316 -13.09 6.53 -0.76
CA GLY A 316 -13.00 6.07 -2.15
C GLY A 316 -12.76 4.57 -2.27
N ARG A 317 -11.95 3.98 -1.39
CA ARG A 317 -11.70 2.52 -1.39
C ARG A 317 -12.90 1.69 -0.94
N TYR A 318 -13.83 2.28 -0.18
CA TYR A 318 -15.08 1.63 0.22
C TYR A 318 -16.21 1.83 -0.78
N VAL A 319 -16.21 2.91 -1.57
CA VAL A 319 -17.23 3.19 -2.60
C VAL A 319 -17.53 1.98 -3.50
N PRO A 320 -16.55 1.18 -3.98
CA PRO A 320 -16.80 0.00 -4.80
C PRO A 320 -17.59 -1.13 -4.11
N LEU A 321 -17.79 -1.10 -2.78
CA LEU A 321 -18.73 -2.02 -2.10
C LEU A 321 -20.17 -1.79 -2.57
N LEU A 322 -20.49 -0.56 -2.96
CA LEU A 322 -21.79 -0.19 -3.53
C LEU A 322 -21.80 -0.62 -5.00
N LYS A 323 -22.26 -1.86 -5.26
CA LYS A 323 -22.26 -2.49 -6.59
C LYS A 323 -22.79 -1.60 -7.74
N PRO A 324 -23.87 -0.79 -7.57
CA PRO A 324 -24.40 0.03 -8.66
C PRO A 324 -23.45 1.12 -9.15
N ILE A 325 -22.54 1.59 -8.29
CA ILE A 325 -21.60 2.68 -8.60
C ILE A 325 -20.18 2.17 -8.82
N LYS A 326 -19.94 0.86 -8.75
CA LYS A 326 -18.62 0.29 -9.03
C LYS A 326 -18.34 0.35 -10.54
N LEU A 327 -17.24 0.98 -10.93
CA LEU A 327 -16.83 1.04 -12.32
C LEU A 327 -16.13 -0.25 -12.74
N VAL A 328 -16.80 -1.02 -13.60
CA VAL A 328 -16.31 -2.32 -14.10
C VAL A 328 -15.85 -2.24 -15.56
N SER A 329 -16.29 -1.21 -16.31
CA SER A 329 -15.94 -1.05 -17.72
C SER A 329 -14.47 -0.67 -17.88
N ARG A 330 -13.70 -1.50 -18.61
CA ARG A 330 -12.29 -1.22 -18.97
C ARG A 330 -12.12 0.14 -19.65
N LYS A 331 -12.98 0.46 -20.63
CA LYS A 331 -12.97 1.77 -21.30
C LYS A 331 -13.32 2.91 -20.34
N GLY A 332 -14.25 2.66 -19.42
CA GLY A 332 -14.63 3.62 -18.39
C GLY A 332 -13.48 3.91 -17.43
N LEU A 333 -12.70 2.88 -17.04
CA LEU A 333 -11.53 3.04 -16.17
C LEU A 333 -10.45 3.87 -16.85
N ILE A 334 -10.10 3.56 -18.10
CA ILE A 334 -9.14 4.37 -18.89
C ILE A 334 -9.60 5.82 -19.00
N PHE A 335 -10.87 6.03 -19.36
CA PHE A 335 -11.42 7.38 -19.46
C PHE A 335 -11.37 8.11 -18.11
N ALA A 336 -11.76 7.46 -17.02
CA ALA A 336 -11.72 8.04 -15.69
C ALA A 336 -10.27 8.35 -15.27
N SER A 337 -9.33 7.43 -15.43
CA SER A 337 -7.90 7.60 -15.14
C SER A 337 -7.31 8.80 -15.90
N LEU A 338 -7.58 8.89 -17.21
CA LEU A 338 -7.13 10.02 -18.05
C LEU A 338 -7.79 11.34 -17.66
N SER A 339 -9.10 11.34 -17.36
CA SER A 339 -9.83 12.56 -16.98
C SER A 339 -9.26 13.22 -15.73
N ARG A 340 -8.60 12.45 -14.85
CA ARG A 340 -7.97 13.00 -13.65
C ARG A 340 -6.85 13.98 -13.98
N PHE A 341 -6.21 13.92 -15.15
CA PHE A 341 -5.17 14.91 -15.52
C PHE A 341 -5.72 16.34 -15.61
N LEU A 342 -7.05 16.53 -15.66
CA LEU A 342 -7.69 17.82 -15.46
C LEU A 342 -7.47 18.41 -14.05
N PHE A 343 -7.05 17.60 -13.08
CA PHE A 343 -6.64 18.10 -11.77
C PHE A 343 -5.41 19.00 -11.87
N ILE A 344 -4.45 18.74 -12.78
CA ILE A 344 -3.24 19.58 -12.90
C ILE A 344 -3.59 21.06 -13.14
N PRO A 345 -4.34 21.43 -14.20
CA PRO A 345 -4.75 22.81 -14.39
C PRO A 345 -5.68 23.30 -13.26
N ALA A 346 -6.56 22.45 -12.72
CA ALA A 346 -7.46 22.85 -11.63
C ALA A 346 -6.69 23.26 -10.36
N PHE A 347 -5.69 22.47 -9.94
CA PHE A 347 -4.82 22.79 -8.80
C PHE A 347 -3.97 24.03 -9.07
N TYR A 348 -3.42 24.16 -10.28
CA TYR A 348 -2.65 25.36 -10.68
C TYR A 348 -3.47 26.64 -10.57
N PHE A 349 -4.69 26.67 -11.14
CA PHE A 349 -5.55 27.85 -11.08
C PHE A 349 -6.07 28.12 -9.68
N THR A 350 -6.38 27.07 -8.91
CA THR A 350 -6.85 27.22 -7.53
C THR A 350 -5.74 27.77 -6.63
N ALA A 351 -4.48 27.38 -6.82
CA ALA A 351 -3.37 27.96 -6.07
C ALA A 351 -3.14 29.45 -6.36
N LYS A 352 -3.51 29.92 -7.55
CA LYS A 352 -3.36 31.34 -7.94
C LYS A 352 -4.55 32.22 -7.59
N CYS A 353 -5.76 31.69 -7.77
CA CYS A 353 -6.99 32.47 -7.77
C CYS A 353 -8.04 31.95 -6.79
N GLY A 354 -7.88 30.73 -6.27
CA GLY A 354 -8.84 30.08 -5.40
C GLY A 354 -8.58 30.34 -3.93
N ASP A 355 -9.62 30.20 -3.11
CA ASP A 355 -9.50 30.19 -1.65
C ASP A 355 -9.07 28.81 -1.13
N GLN A 356 -8.73 28.76 0.17
CA GLN A 356 -8.37 27.54 0.87
C GLN A 356 -9.47 26.45 0.82
N GLY A 357 -10.74 26.83 0.72
CA GLY A 357 -11.88 25.91 0.65
C GLY A 357 -11.91 25.14 -0.67
N TRP A 358 -11.66 25.83 -1.79
CA TRP A 358 -11.52 25.19 -3.11
C TRP A 358 -10.34 24.22 -3.13
N MET A 359 -9.21 24.57 -2.52
CA MET A 359 -8.06 23.68 -2.43
C MET A 359 -8.36 22.42 -1.60
N ILE A 360 -9.06 22.57 -0.47
CA ILE A 360 -9.54 21.45 0.35
C ILE A 360 -10.49 20.56 -0.46
N MET A 361 -11.43 21.15 -1.21
CA MET A 361 -12.36 20.41 -2.06
C MET A 361 -11.62 19.62 -3.14
N LEU A 362 -10.71 20.24 -3.90
CA LEU A 362 -9.94 19.54 -4.94
C LEU A 362 -9.09 18.40 -4.36
N THR A 363 -8.47 18.64 -3.20
CA THR A 363 -7.68 17.62 -2.48
C THR A 363 -8.55 16.44 -2.04
N SER A 364 -9.78 16.71 -1.61
CA SER A 364 -10.77 15.69 -1.26
C SER A 364 -11.17 14.84 -2.46
N VAL A 365 -11.47 15.48 -3.60
CA VAL A 365 -11.85 14.78 -4.84
C VAL A 365 -10.66 13.98 -5.41
N LEU A 366 -9.44 14.51 -5.28
CA LEU A 366 -8.21 13.79 -5.63
C LEU A 366 -8.09 12.49 -4.82
N GLY A 367 -8.24 12.57 -3.49
CA GLY A 367 -8.25 11.39 -2.62
C GLY A 367 -9.35 10.39 -2.99
N LEU A 368 -10.60 10.87 -3.10
CA LEU A 368 -11.75 10.04 -3.46
C LEU A 368 -11.54 9.26 -4.76
N SER A 369 -11.12 9.96 -5.83
CA SER A 369 -10.87 9.34 -7.13
C SER A 369 -9.67 8.38 -7.10
N ASN A 370 -8.66 8.66 -6.28
CA ASN A 370 -7.51 7.79 -6.06
C ASN A 370 -7.91 6.44 -5.50
N GLY A 371 -8.59 6.44 -4.35
CA GLY A 371 -9.02 5.22 -3.68
C GLY A 371 -10.01 4.42 -4.52
N TYR A 372 -10.99 5.10 -5.11
CA TYR A 372 -12.06 4.48 -5.89
C TYR A 372 -11.54 3.73 -7.12
N LEU A 373 -10.75 4.39 -7.97
CA LEU A 373 -10.27 3.79 -9.21
C LEU A 373 -9.26 2.69 -8.94
N THR A 374 -8.38 2.86 -7.94
CA THR A 374 -7.41 1.83 -7.54
C THR A 374 -8.11 0.52 -7.19
N VAL A 375 -9.14 0.57 -6.34
CA VAL A 375 -9.89 -0.63 -5.94
C VAL A 375 -10.68 -1.20 -7.12
N CYS A 376 -11.28 -0.36 -7.98
CA CYS A 376 -11.96 -0.86 -9.17
C CYS A 376 -11.01 -1.66 -10.07
N VAL A 377 -9.82 -1.14 -10.37
CA VAL A 377 -8.83 -1.84 -11.20
C VAL A 377 -8.37 -3.15 -10.55
N LEU A 378 -7.91 -3.10 -9.29
CA LEU A 378 -7.31 -4.26 -8.61
C LEU A 378 -8.32 -5.37 -8.32
N THR A 379 -9.62 -5.07 -8.29
CA THR A 379 -10.67 -6.08 -8.06
C THR A 379 -11.28 -6.62 -9.34
N GLU A 380 -11.14 -5.93 -10.48
CA GLU A 380 -11.66 -6.38 -11.77
C GLU A 380 -10.60 -7.10 -12.61
N ALA A 381 -9.36 -6.62 -12.62
CA ALA A 381 -8.30 -7.17 -13.47
C ALA A 381 -8.01 -8.68 -13.25
N PRO A 382 -7.97 -9.21 -12.01
CA PRO A 382 -7.73 -10.64 -11.80
C PRO A 382 -8.90 -11.56 -12.16
N LYS A 383 -10.08 -11.04 -12.50
CA LYS A 383 -11.24 -11.91 -12.75
C LYS A 383 -11.09 -12.71 -14.04
N GLY A 384 -11.48 -13.98 -13.99
CA GLY A 384 -11.47 -14.89 -15.15
C GLY A 384 -10.15 -15.63 -15.37
N TYR A 385 -9.12 -15.34 -14.57
CA TYR A 385 -7.83 -16.04 -14.58
C TYR A 385 -7.77 -17.18 -13.55
N LYS A 386 -6.85 -18.14 -13.75
CA LYS A 386 -6.54 -19.19 -12.76
C LYS A 386 -5.79 -18.60 -11.56
N GLY A 387 -5.84 -19.23 -10.39
CA GLY A 387 -5.18 -18.76 -9.16
C GLY A 387 -3.69 -18.37 -9.32
N PRO A 388 -2.84 -19.17 -9.99
CA PRO A 388 -1.46 -18.77 -10.25
C PRO A 388 -1.32 -17.52 -11.14
N GLU A 389 -2.22 -17.35 -12.11
CA GLU A 389 -2.24 -16.20 -13.02
C GLU A 389 -2.78 -14.96 -12.32
N GLN A 390 -3.79 -15.11 -11.45
CA GLN A 390 -4.31 -14.06 -10.58
C GLN A 390 -3.22 -13.51 -9.65
N ASN A 391 -2.40 -14.40 -9.08
CA ASN A 391 -1.27 -14.01 -8.24
C ASN A 391 -0.21 -13.23 -9.04
N ALA A 392 0.21 -13.77 -10.18
CA ALA A 392 1.16 -13.11 -11.06
C ALA A 392 0.66 -11.73 -11.54
N LEU A 393 -0.61 -11.65 -11.96
CA LEU A 393 -1.22 -10.40 -12.40
C LEU A 393 -1.32 -9.39 -11.25
N GLY A 394 -1.71 -9.80 -10.04
CA GLY A 394 -1.71 -8.94 -8.86
C GLY A 394 -0.33 -8.34 -8.59
N ASN A 395 0.73 -9.14 -8.70
CA ASN A 395 2.11 -8.65 -8.58
C ASN A 395 2.49 -7.64 -9.66
N LEU A 396 2.16 -7.93 -10.93
CA LEU A 396 2.43 -7.03 -12.04
C LEU A 396 1.70 -5.69 -11.87
N LEU A 397 0.44 -5.71 -11.44
CA LEU A 397 -0.32 -4.49 -11.17
C LEU A 397 0.32 -3.63 -10.07
N VAL A 398 0.87 -4.25 -9.02
CA VAL A 398 1.63 -3.53 -7.98
C VAL A 398 2.94 -2.95 -8.53
N VAL A 399 3.63 -3.61 -9.46
CA VAL A 399 4.82 -3.01 -10.14
C VAL A 399 4.43 -1.69 -10.81
N PHE A 400 3.33 -1.66 -11.56
CA PHE A 400 2.87 -0.45 -12.24
C PHE A 400 2.37 0.63 -11.28
N LEU A 401 1.72 0.23 -10.18
CA LEU A 401 1.36 1.12 -9.08
C LEU A 401 2.61 1.81 -8.50
N ILE A 402 3.63 1.05 -8.12
CA ILE A 402 4.87 1.57 -7.51
C ILE A 402 5.70 2.35 -8.53
N ALA A 403 5.71 1.95 -9.80
CA ALA A 403 6.33 2.73 -10.88
C ALA A 403 5.63 4.08 -11.09
N GLY A 404 4.29 4.11 -10.94
CA GLY A 404 3.51 5.33 -10.98
C GLY A 404 3.82 6.24 -9.80
N LEU A 405 3.90 5.69 -8.58
CA LEU A 405 4.35 6.41 -7.39
C LEU A 405 5.74 7.03 -7.60
N PHE A 406 6.71 6.26 -8.08
CA PHE A 406 8.07 6.74 -8.37
C PHE A 406 8.08 7.87 -9.39
N SER A 407 7.39 7.68 -10.50
CA SER A 407 7.33 8.69 -11.56
C SER A 407 6.62 9.97 -11.09
N GLY A 408 5.53 9.82 -10.31
CA GLY A 408 4.81 10.95 -9.72
C GLY A 408 5.67 11.76 -8.76
N VAL A 409 6.41 11.10 -7.86
CA VAL A 409 7.37 11.77 -6.95
C VAL A 409 8.44 12.53 -7.72
N VAL A 410 8.94 12.01 -8.85
CA VAL A 410 9.91 12.74 -9.69
C VAL A 410 9.25 13.94 -10.36
N LEU A 411 8.02 13.79 -10.85
CA LEU A 411 7.27 14.86 -11.53
C LEU A 411 6.80 15.97 -10.58
N ASP A 412 6.60 15.68 -9.30
CA ASP A 412 6.28 16.67 -8.26
C ASP A 412 7.30 17.83 -8.23
N TRP A 413 8.57 17.54 -8.51
CA TRP A 413 9.62 18.55 -8.58
C TRP A 413 9.43 19.57 -9.71
N LEU A 414 8.65 19.23 -10.75
CA LEU A 414 8.38 20.15 -11.86
C LEU A 414 7.60 21.38 -11.39
N TRP A 415 6.82 21.28 -10.30
CA TRP A 415 6.09 22.42 -9.72
C TRP A 415 7.01 23.50 -9.14
N LEU A 416 8.25 23.15 -8.84
CA LEU A 416 9.27 24.05 -8.29
C LEU A 416 10.03 24.82 -9.37
N ILE A 417 9.93 24.40 -10.64
CA ILE A 417 10.63 25.05 -11.74
C ILE A 417 10.11 26.48 -11.89
N GLY A 418 11.04 27.45 -11.89
CA GLY A 418 10.73 28.88 -12.02
C GLY A 418 10.34 29.58 -10.72
N LYS A 419 10.39 28.90 -9.56
CA LYS A 419 10.03 29.49 -8.25
C LYS A 419 11.20 30.05 -7.43
N GLY A 420 12.41 30.09 -7.98
CA GLY A 420 13.55 30.81 -7.37
C GLY A 420 13.89 30.34 -5.95
N TRP A 421 14.08 29.03 -5.78
CA TRP A 421 14.57 28.42 -4.54
C TRP A 421 16.10 28.42 -4.46
#